data_AF-A0A7S3Q251-F1
#
_entry.id   AF-A0A7S3Q251-F1
#
_cell.length_a   1.000
_cell.length_b   1.000
_cell.length_c   1.000
_cell.angle_alpha   90.00
_cell.angle_beta   90.00
_cell.angle_gamma   90.00
#
_symmetry.space_group_name_H-M   'P 1'
#
loop_
_entity.id
_entity.type
_entity.pdbx_description
1 polymer ?
#
loop_
_entity_poly.entity_id
_entity_poly.type
_entity_poly.pdbx_seq_one_letter_code
_entity_poly.pdbx_strand_id
1 'polypeptide(L)'
;MQAINNNRMIDRKTKRSRSNHPKRTLKTDPSCGVCGQIGGNKYKCPRCRFPYCSVKCCREHKEKCPAIQMPDSQICDVGKVSCQPCHGIKEPSTNKEVPRKSNYLSAELLTRDPLENRIRRRDMLEDDDHEEGWRINRDMMDKVDNSSWLRNELSDGGLRQIIAEIDAADDGVEQRKHKKRPKLGVAEPTPCEIALLRAKLKNKKLEHFIDKLLVIAGVLSEDVQPLNDITQLLIEKDDDNLGTLTLAPIIKKRRNDEDLCDSEVAANSSQDEESNTSNSNASLEDF
;
A
#
# COMPACT_ATOMS: atom_id res chain seq x y z
N MET A 1 50.09 -23.71 -38.05
CA MET A 1 50.21 -22.60 -37.09
C MET A 1 48.99 -21.70 -37.25
N GLN A 2 47.92 -21.97 -36.49
CA GLN A 2 46.69 -21.18 -36.51
C GLN A 2 46.80 -20.09 -35.45
N ALA A 3 46.66 -18.83 -35.87
CA ALA A 3 46.63 -17.67 -35.00
C ALA A 3 45.21 -17.50 -34.42
N ILE A 4 45.08 -17.59 -33.10
CA ILE A 4 43.85 -17.33 -32.37
C ILE A 4 43.78 -15.82 -32.11
N ASN A 5 42.76 -15.18 -32.68
CA ASN A 5 42.49 -13.75 -32.57
C ASN A 5 41.58 -13.49 -31.35
N ASN A 6 42.12 -12.85 -30.31
CA ASN A 6 41.39 -12.50 -29.09
C ASN A 6 40.81 -11.08 -29.20
N ASN A 7 39.51 -10.96 -29.42
CA ASN A 7 38.80 -9.67 -29.37
C ASN A 7 38.36 -9.33 -27.94
N ARG A 8 38.94 -8.24 -27.42
CA ARG A 8 38.60 -7.53 -26.18
C ARG A 8 37.16 -7.01 -26.21
N MET A 9 36.38 -7.39 -25.21
CA MET A 9 35.12 -6.72 -24.85
C MET A 9 35.44 -5.35 -24.21
N ILE A 10 34.93 -4.28 -24.79
CA ILE A 10 35.01 -2.91 -24.25
C ILE A 10 33.74 -2.63 -23.46
N ASP A 11 33.90 -2.29 -22.18
CA ASP A 11 32.87 -1.81 -21.26
C ASP A 11 32.13 -0.58 -21.82
N ARG A 12 30.85 -0.75 -22.16
CA ARG A 12 29.95 0.36 -22.50
C ARG A 12 29.23 0.82 -21.25
N LYS A 13 29.81 1.81 -20.54
CA LYS A 13 29.08 2.66 -19.57
C LYS A 13 28.09 3.56 -20.33
N THR A 14 26.85 3.11 -20.44
CA THR A 14 25.74 3.88 -21.00
C THR A 14 25.33 5.00 -20.04
N LYS A 15 25.68 6.23 -20.42
CA LYS A 15 25.17 7.48 -19.85
C LYS A 15 23.66 7.52 -20.05
N ARG A 16 22.89 7.42 -18.97
CA ARG A 16 21.43 7.67 -18.98
C ARG A 16 21.16 9.14 -19.28
N SER A 17 20.63 9.37 -20.48
CA SER A 17 20.09 10.61 -21.00
C SER A 17 19.00 11.15 -20.06
N ARG A 18 19.17 12.40 -19.61
CA ARG A 18 18.17 13.15 -18.84
C ARG A 18 17.11 13.67 -19.81
N SER A 19 15.90 13.15 -19.67
CA SER A 19 14.74 13.57 -20.45
C SER A 19 14.35 15.03 -20.16
N ASN A 20 14.04 15.75 -21.25
CA ASN A 20 13.54 17.11 -21.26
C ASN A 20 12.17 17.19 -20.56
N HIS A 21 12.13 17.79 -19.37
CA HIS A 21 10.88 18.18 -18.74
C HIS A 21 10.33 19.48 -19.35
N PRO A 22 9.01 19.58 -19.58
CA PRO A 22 8.38 20.77 -20.14
C PRO A 22 8.55 22.00 -19.23
N LYS A 23 8.64 23.17 -19.88
CA LYS A 23 8.90 24.50 -19.29
C LYS A 23 8.03 24.75 -18.05
N ARG A 24 8.68 24.84 -16.88
CA ARG A 24 8.07 25.14 -15.57
C ARG A 24 7.44 26.54 -15.61
N THR A 25 6.12 26.60 -15.42
CA THR A 25 5.43 27.85 -15.10
C THR A 25 6.02 28.45 -13.83
N LEU A 26 6.28 29.75 -13.84
CA LEU A 26 6.82 30.50 -12.69
C LEU A 26 5.84 30.38 -11.52
N LYS A 27 6.16 29.50 -10.57
CA LYS A 27 5.35 29.32 -9.36
C LYS A 27 5.57 30.55 -8.49
N THR A 28 4.51 31.31 -8.26
CA THR A 28 4.50 32.39 -7.26
C THR A 28 4.89 31.81 -5.91
N ASP A 29 5.89 32.41 -5.26
CA ASP A 29 6.34 31.95 -3.96
C ASP A 29 5.21 32.03 -2.94
N PRO A 30 4.83 30.92 -2.33
CA PRO A 30 3.67 30.90 -1.45
C PRO A 30 3.97 31.64 -0.14
N SER A 31 3.06 32.54 0.25
CA SER A 31 3.18 33.37 1.44
C SER A 31 2.47 32.76 2.66
N CYS A 32 2.90 33.18 3.86
CA CYS A 32 2.19 32.87 5.09
C CYS A 32 0.84 33.58 5.10
N GLY A 33 -0.27 32.85 5.26
CA GLY A 33 -1.61 33.47 5.30
C GLY A 33 -1.90 34.26 6.57
N VAL A 34 -1.00 34.23 7.57
CA VAL A 34 -1.16 34.94 8.84
C VAL A 34 -0.35 36.24 8.85
N CYS A 35 0.94 36.19 8.55
CA CYS A 35 1.83 37.37 8.58
C CYS A 35 2.20 37.91 7.19
N GLY A 36 1.77 37.27 6.10
CA GLY A 36 2.07 37.71 4.74
C GLY A 36 3.50 37.46 4.25
N GLN A 37 4.40 36.94 5.09
CA GLN A 37 5.81 36.74 4.73
C GLN A 37 5.94 35.79 3.51
N ILE A 38 6.55 36.30 2.44
CA ILE A 38 6.81 35.59 1.18
C ILE A 38 7.90 34.53 1.42
N GLY A 39 7.73 33.33 0.86
CA GLY A 39 8.62 32.18 1.11
C GLY A 39 8.48 31.58 2.50
N GLY A 40 7.48 32.02 3.28
CA GLY A 40 7.30 31.61 4.65
C GLY A 40 6.49 30.34 4.85
N ASN A 41 5.76 29.80 3.86
CA ASN A 41 4.71 28.78 4.08
C ASN A 41 5.17 27.34 4.42
N LYS A 42 6.18 27.17 5.26
CA LYS A 42 6.81 25.89 5.61
C LYS A 42 5.82 24.82 6.08
N TYR A 43 4.67 25.21 6.61
CA TYR A 43 3.68 24.31 7.18
C TYR A 43 2.24 24.64 6.75
N LYS A 44 1.32 23.67 6.91
CA LYS A 44 -0.11 23.79 6.61
C LYS A 44 -0.94 23.29 7.80
N CYS A 45 -2.06 23.95 8.08
CA CYS A 45 -2.99 23.53 9.14
C CYS A 45 -3.62 22.15 8.81
N PRO A 46 -3.63 21.16 9.71
CA PRO A 46 -4.24 19.86 9.42
C PRO A 46 -5.77 19.92 9.25
N ARG A 47 -6.44 20.94 9.81
CA ARG A 47 -7.89 21.09 9.73
C ARG A 47 -8.37 21.73 8.43
N CYS A 48 -7.75 22.84 8.01
CA CYS A 48 -8.21 23.62 6.84
C CYS A 48 -7.14 23.81 5.76
N ARG A 49 -5.95 23.22 5.93
CA ARG A 49 -4.79 23.33 5.02
C ARG A 49 -4.26 24.75 4.79
N PHE A 50 -4.63 25.70 5.64
CA PHE A 50 -4.17 27.08 5.56
C PHE A 50 -2.64 27.18 5.80
N PRO A 51 -1.88 27.90 4.94
CA PRO A 51 -0.43 27.98 5.02
C PRO A 51 0.07 28.92 6.13
N TYR A 52 1.10 28.51 6.88
CA TYR A 52 1.73 29.34 7.91
C TYR A 52 3.25 29.13 8.00
N CYS A 53 3.97 30.10 8.56
CA CYS A 53 5.44 30.09 8.63
C CYS A 53 6.06 29.64 9.95
N SER A 54 5.35 29.83 11.06
CA SER A 54 5.87 29.56 12.39
C SER A 54 4.78 29.05 13.32
N VAL A 55 5.18 28.49 14.45
CA VAL A 55 4.25 28.06 15.50
C VAL A 55 3.43 29.24 16.03
N LYS A 56 3.97 30.46 16.05
CA LYS A 56 3.21 31.67 16.42
C LYS A 56 2.04 31.90 15.47
N CYS A 57 2.30 31.90 14.16
CA CYS A 57 1.25 31.99 13.15
C CYS A 57 0.26 30.82 13.22
N CYS A 58 0.71 29.61 13.58
CA CYS A 58 -0.19 28.48 13.79
C CYS A 58 -1.18 28.71 14.94
N ARG A 59 -0.72 29.29 16.06
CA ARG A 59 -1.59 29.61 17.22
C ARG A 59 -2.62 30.69 16.86
N GLU A 60 -2.17 31.78 16.24
CA GLU A 60 -3.06 32.85 15.77
C GLU A 60 -4.09 32.34 14.76
N HIS A 61 -3.66 31.46 13.85
CA HIS A 61 -4.57 30.81 12.91
C HIS A 61 -5.57 29.89 13.63
N LYS A 62 -5.13 29.13 14.64
CA LYS A 62 -5.99 28.19 15.37
C LYS A 62 -7.14 28.93 16.06
N GLU A 63 -6.91 30.11 16.63
CA GLU A 63 -7.96 30.91 17.27
C GLU A 63 -9.02 31.41 16.27
N LYS A 64 -8.64 31.65 15.02
CA LYS A 64 -9.53 32.17 13.96
C LYS A 64 -9.80 31.14 12.87
N CYS A 65 -9.57 29.86 13.15
CA CYS A 65 -9.63 28.82 12.13
C CYS A 65 -11.10 28.64 11.71
N PRO A 66 -11.46 28.84 10.43
CA PRO A 66 -12.85 28.73 9.99
C PRO A 66 -13.43 27.32 10.21
N ALA A 67 -12.57 26.30 10.25
CA ALA A 67 -12.95 24.92 10.55
C ALA A 67 -13.31 24.67 12.03
N ILE A 68 -13.12 25.64 12.93
CA ILE A 68 -13.48 25.53 14.37
C ILE A 68 -14.81 26.22 14.68
N GLN A 69 -15.26 27.15 13.83
CA GLN A 69 -16.55 27.84 14.03
C GLN A 69 -17.76 27.00 13.57
N MET A 70 -17.55 25.77 13.11
CA MET A 70 -18.62 24.79 12.98
C MET A 70 -18.64 23.95 14.26
N PRO A 71 -19.78 23.86 14.99
CA PRO A 71 -19.85 23.13 16.25
C PRO A 71 -19.37 21.69 16.04
N ASP A 72 -18.58 21.19 16.99
CA ASP A 72 -17.81 19.92 17.01
C ASP A 72 -18.63 18.62 16.82
N SER A 73 -19.86 18.67 16.30
CA SER A 73 -20.68 17.48 16.04
C SER A 73 -20.31 16.71 14.79
N GLN A 74 -19.25 17.06 14.04
CA GLN A 74 -18.92 16.34 12.80
C GLN A 74 -17.47 16.53 12.30
N ILE A 75 -16.47 16.39 13.17
CA ILE A 75 -15.12 16.05 12.68
C ILE A 75 -15.06 14.52 12.55
N CYS A 76 -15.64 14.01 11.47
CA CYS A 76 -15.20 12.76 10.88
C CYS A 76 -13.78 12.98 10.34
N ASP A 77 -12.88 12.08 10.71
CA ASP A 77 -11.51 12.00 10.26
C ASP A 77 -11.51 11.75 8.73
N VAL A 78 -11.47 12.83 7.93
CA VAL A 78 -11.51 12.73 6.46
C VAL A 78 -10.13 12.40 5.93
N GLY A 79 -9.88 11.09 5.93
CA GLY A 79 -8.98 10.41 5.02
C GLY A 79 -9.70 9.34 4.21
N LYS A 80 -10.94 9.58 3.72
CA LYS A 80 -11.51 8.75 2.63
C LYS A 80 -12.63 9.43 1.87
N VAL A 81 -12.56 9.23 0.57
CA VAL A 81 -13.44 9.66 -0.52
C VAL A 81 -14.84 9.06 -0.35
N SER A 82 -15.85 9.92 -0.47
CA SER A 82 -17.22 9.69 -0.99
C SER A 82 -17.93 8.38 -0.61
N CYS A 83 -18.79 8.46 0.41
CA CYS A 83 -20.06 7.74 0.42
C CYS A 83 -21.20 8.74 0.72
N GLN A 84 -22.24 8.70 -0.10
CA GLN A 84 -23.51 9.44 0.02
C GLN A 84 -24.33 8.97 1.25
N PRO A 85 -25.39 9.72 1.65
CA PRO A 85 -25.84 9.85 3.03
C PRO A 85 -26.78 8.72 3.50
N CYS A 86 -26.47 8.13 4.66
CA CYS A 86 -27.45 7.41 5.46
C CYS A 86 -28.00 8.34 6.56
N HIS A 87 -29.31 8.58 6.48
CA HIS A 87 -30.07 9.38 7.44
C HIS A 87 -30.04 8.75 8.84
N GLY A 88 -30.00 9.63 9.83
CA GLY A 88 -29.67 9.31 11.21
C GLY A 88 -30.65 8.39 11.94
N ILE A 89 -30.07 7.63 12.87
CA ILE A 89 -30.72 7.21 14.08
C ILE A 89 -29.84 7.72 15.23
N LYS A 90 -30.33 8.72 15.95
CA LYS A 90 -29.82 9.08 17.28
C LYS A 90 -30.39 8.06 18.24
N GLU A 91 -29.56 7.16 18.78
CA GLU A 91 -29.95 6.39 19.95
C GLU A 91 -29.28 6.95 21.21
N PRO A 92 -30.04 7.17 22.30
CA PRO A 92 -29.49 7.57 23.58
C PRO A 92 -28.79 6.38 24.25
N SER A 93 -27.55 6.65 24.67
CA SER A 93 -26.66 5.74 25.40
C SER A 93 -27.23 5.34 26.77
N THR A 94 -27.80 4.13 26.84
CA THR A 94 -27.81 3.28 28.04
C THR A 94 -27.74 1.80 27.60
N ASN A 95 -26.73 1.44 26.80
CA ASN A 95 -26.56 0.05 26.36
C ASN A 95 -25.81 -0.76 27.41
N LYS A 96 -26.54 -1.65 28.08
CA LYS A 96 -25.96 -2.89 28.62
C LYS A 96 -25.18 -3.53 27.48
N GLU A 97 -23.86 -3.62 27.59
CA GLU A 97 -23.00 -4.26 26.59
C GLU A 97 -23.48 -5.70 26.40
N VAL A 98 -24.29 -5.93 25.37
CA VAL A 98 -24.58 -7.29 24.93
C VAL A 98 -23.25 -7.82 24.40
N PRO A 99 -22.67 -8.87 25.00
CA PRO A 99 -21.41 -9.44 24.54
C PRO A 99 -21.58 -9.80 23.07
N ARG A 100 -20.84 -9.12 22.19
CA ARG A 100 -20.83 -9.45 20.77
C ARG A 100 -20.22 -10.83 20.66
N LYS A 101 -21.06 -11.83 20.40
CA LYS A 101 -20.62 -13.21 20.14
C LYS A 101 -19.75 -13.16 18.89
N SER A 102 -18.49 -13.60 19.00
CA SER A 102 -17.63 -13.74 17.82
C SER A 102 -17.70 -15.17 17.29
N ASN A 103 -17.57 -15.32 15.98
CA ASN A 103 -17.60 -16.61 15.31
C ASN A 103 -16.26 -17.35 15.39
N TYR A 104 -15.16 -16.65 15.71
CA TYR A 104 -13.79 -17.15 15.60
C TYR A 104 -13.10 -17.34 16.94
N LEU A 105 -13.47 -16.56 17.96
CA LEU A 105 -12.93 -16.65 19.32
C LEU A 105 -14.07 -16.70 20.33
N SER A 106 -13.86 -17.47 21.40
CA SER A 106 -14.75 -17.46 22.57
C SER A 106 -14.67 -16.10 23.29
N ALA A 107 -15.74 -15.71 23.97
CA ALA A 107 -15.82 -14.43 24.66
C ALA A 107 -14.72 -14.22 25.71
N GLU A 108 -14.15 -15.30 26.26
CA GLU A 108 -13.06 -15.25 27.23
C GLU A 108 -11.70 -14.90 26.61
N LEU A 109 -11.49 -15.26 25.34
CA LEU A 109 -10.26 -14.96 24.61
C LEU A 109 -10.29 -13.61 23.90
N LEU A 110 -11.47 -12.99 23.79
CA LEU A 110 -11.61 -11.67 23.20
C LEU A 110 -10.94 -10.62 24.09
N THR A 111 -9.85 -10.04 23.61
CA THR A 111 -9.28 -8.86 24.28
C THR A 111 -10.24 -7.68 24.12
N ARG A 112 -10.35 -6.86 25.17
CA ARG A 112 -11.24 -5.68 25.17
C ARG A 112 -10.90 -4.67 24.08
N ASP A 113 -9.65 -4.64 23.63
CA ASP A 113 -9.23 -3.78 22.53
C ASP A 113 -8.27 -4.50 21.57
N PRO A 114 -8.81 -5.21 20.55
CA PRO A 114 -8.00 -5.82 19.51
C PRO A 114 -7.33 -4.79 18.59
N LEU A 115 -7.82 -3.54 18.57
CA LEU A 115 -7.39 -2.50 17.62
C LEU A 115 -6.34 -1.55 18.17
N GLU A 116 -6.14 -1.50 19.50
CA GLU A 116 -5.03 -0.74 20.10
C GLU A 116 -3.67 -1.24 19.59
N ASN A 117 -3.59 -2.53 19.24
CA ASN A 117 -2.54 -3.06 18.38
C ASN A 117 -2.82 -2.61 16.93
N ARG A 118 -2.61 -1.32 16.67
CA ARG A 118 -2.68 -0.75 15.32
C ARG A 118 -1.92 -1.66 14.38
N ILE A 119 -2.63 -2.27 13.43
CA ILE A 119 -2.06 -2.85 12.21
C ILE A 119 -1.14 -1.76 11.67
N ARG A 120 0.16 -1.90 11.94
CA ARG A 120 1.13 -0.94 11.46
C ARG A 120 1.12 -1.17 9.98
N ARG A 121 0.74 -0.15 9.21
CA ARG A 121 0.98 -0.17 7.78
C ARG A 121 2.50 -0.27 7.65
N ARG A 122 3.00 -1.49 7.45
CA ARG A 122 4.40 -1.74 7.16
C ARG A 122 4.71 -0.82 6.00
N ASP A 123 5.60 0.13 6.24
CA ASP A 123 6.08 0.99 5.17
C ASP A 123 6.66 0.02 4.15
N MET A 124 6.00 -0.10 3.00
CA MET A 124 6.39 -1.05 1.96
C MET A 124 7.71 -0.52 1.42
N LEU A 125 8.81 -0.92 2.06
CA LEU A 125 10.15 -0.66 1.57
C LEU A 125 10.18 -1.14 0.12
N GLU A 126 10.63 -0.25 -0.75
CA GLU A 126 10.76 -0.44 -2.21
C GLU A 126 11.88 -1.46 -2.52
N ASP A 127 11.83 -2.64 -1.90
CA ASP A 127 12.69 -3.76 -2.26
C ASP A 127 12.15 -4.35 -3.58
N ASP A 128 12.63 -3.76 -4.67
CA ASP A 128 12.31 -4.03 -6.08
C ASP A 128 12.77 -5.42 -6.59
N ASP A 129 13.41 -6.24 -5.75
CA ASP A 129 14.04 -7.51 -6.17
C ASP A 129 13.20 -8.78 -5.91
N HIS A 130 11.98 -8.65 -5.37
CA HIS A 130 11.12 -9.81 -5.17
C HIS A 130 10.30 -10.13 -6.44
N GLU A 131 10.59 -11.31 -7.00
CA GLU A 131 9.90 -11.99 -8.09
C GLU A 131 8.40 -11.66 -8.16
N GLU A 132 8.00 -10.95 -9.22
CA GLU A 132 6.67 -10.38 -9.54
C GLU A 132 5.45 -11.30 -9.26
N GLY A 133 5.66 -12.60 -9.08
CA GLY A 133 4.60 -13.60 -8.97
C GLY A 133 3.81 -13.63 -7.66
N TRP A 134 4.28 -13.02 -6.58
CA TRP A 134 3.62 -13.11 -5.26
C TRP A 134 2.89 -11.83 -4.83
N ARG A 135 2.95 -10.77 -5.64
CA ARG A 135 2.27 -9.50 -5.32
C ARG A 135 0.81 -9.57 -5.74
N ILE A 136 -0.08 -9.09 -4.88
CA ILE A 136 -1.50 -8.95 -5.19
C ILE A 136 -1.65 -7.85 -6.26
N ASN A 137 -2.15 -8.20 -7.43
CA ASN A 137 -2.38 -7.25 -8.52
C ASN A 137 -3.47 -6.23 -8.18
N ARG A 138 -3.48 -5.09 -8.88
CA ARG A 138 -4.49 -4.04 -8.70
C ARG A 138 -5.92 -4.58 -8.83
N ASP A 139 -6.19 -5.39 -9.85
CA ASP A 139 -7.49 -5.98 -10.09
C ASP A 139 -7.94 -6.91 -8.95
N MET A 140 -6.98 -7.63 -8.35
CA MET A 140 -7.24 -8.50 -7.20
C MET A 140 -7.58 -7.68 -5.96
N MET A 141 -6.87 -6.55 -5.73
CA MET A 141 -7.23 -5.61 -4.66
C MET A 141 -8.62 -5.01 -4.87
N ASP A 142 -8.98 -4.63 -6.10
CA ASP A 142 -10.30 -4.05 -6.38
C ASP A 142 -11.42 -5.09 -6.15
N LYS A 143 -11.20 -6.39 -6.41
CA LYS A 143 -12.14 -7.48 -6.04
C LYS A 143 -12.28 -7.63 -4.53
N VAL A 144 -11.16 -7.63 -3.80
CA VAL A 144 -11.13 -7.71 -2.33
C VAL A 144 -11.85 -6.52 -1.71
N ASP A 145 -11.59 -5.31 -2.19
CA ASP A 145 -12.19 -4.08 -1.68
C ASP A 145 -13.71 -4.04 -1.90
N ASN A 146 -14.21 -4.55 -3.03
CA ASN A 146 -15.63 -4.54 -3.38
C ASN A 146 -16.42 -5.72 -2.81
N SER A 147 -15.77 -6.67 -2.14
CA SER A 147 -16.46 -7.82 -1.53
C SER A 147 -17.26 -7.41 -0.28
N SER A 148 -18.58 -7.47 -0.37
CA SER A 148 -19.49 -7.24 0.76
C SER A 148 -19.36 -8.33 1.83
N TRP A 149 -19.15 -9.58 1.40
CA TRP A 149 -18.90 -10.71 2.31
C TRP A 149 -17.68 -10.43 3.18
N LEU A 150 -16.55 -10.01 2.58
CA LEU A 150 -15.33 -9.78 3.34
C LEU A 150 -15.50 -8.65 4.37
N ARG A 151 -16.21 -7.58 4.01
CA ARG A 151 -16.51 -6.46 4.94
C ARG A 151 -17.36 -6.91 6.13
N ASN A 152 -18.34 -7.77 5.88
CA ASN A 152 -19.20 -8.33 6.92
C ASN A 152 -18.39 -9.29 7.83
N GLU A 153 -17.54 -10.13 7.24
CA GLU A 153 -16.74 -11.08 7.99
C GLU A 153 -15.68 -10.38 8.86
N LEU A 154 -15.00 -9.39 8.28
CA LEU A 154 -14.07 -8.52 9.01
C LEU A 154 -14.76 -7.62 10.04
N SER A 155 -16.09 -7.59 10.10
CA SER A 155 -16.83 -6.91 11.18
C SER A 155 -16.76 -7.68 12.51
N ASP A 156 -16.40 -8.97 12.47
CA ASP A 156 -16.18 -9.82 13.64
C ASP A 156 -14.93 -9.42 14.43
N GLY A 157 -15.09 -9.28 15.75
CA GLY A 157 -13.99 -8.87 16.64
C GLY A 157 -12.93 -9.95 16.83
N GLY A 158 -13.33 -11.21 16.88
CA GLY A 158 -12.42 -12.33 17.07
C GLY A 158 -11.55 -12.59 15.86
N LEU A 159 -12.11 -12.48 14.65
CA LEU A 159 -11.33 -12.59 13.42
C LEU A 159 -10.25 -11.52 13.35
N ARG A 160 -10.60 -10.25 13.63
CA ARG A 160 -9.62 -9.15 13.66
C ARG A 160 -8.51 -9.37 14.67
N GLN A 161 -8.85 -9.90 15.85
CA GLN A 161 -7.85 -10.21 16.87
C GLN A 161 -6.88 -11.31 16.42
N ILE A 162 -7.37 -12.36 15.77
CA ILE A 162 -6.51 -13.42 15.21
C ILE A 162 -5.58 -12.84 14.14
N ILE A 163 -6.09 -12.02 13.23
CA ILE A 163 -5.29 -11.38 12.18
C ILE A 163 -4.19 -10.50 12.81
N ALA A 164 -4.54 -9.70 13.84
CA ALA A 164 -3.58 -8.88 14.55
C ALA A 164 -2.51 -9.70 15.30
N GLU A 165 -2.87 -10.85 15.88
CA GLU A 165 -1.91 -11.77 16.52
C GLU A 165 -0.92 -12.35 15.50
N ILE A 166 -1.40 -12.71 14.31
CA ILE A 166 -0.56 -13.22 13.21
C ILE A 166 0.41 -12.13 12.72
N ASP A 167 -0.08 -10.92 12.49
CA ASP A 167 0.74 -9.78 12.03
C ASP A 167 1.82 -9.41 13.06
N ALA A 168 1.45 -9.36 14.35
CA ALA A 168 2.37 -9.05 15.44
C ALA A 168 3.45 -10.13 15.67
N ALA A 169 3.24 -11.37 15.20
CA ALA A 169 4.23 -12.44 15.35
C ALA A 169 5.52 -12.17 14.58
N ASP A 170 5.48 -11.32 13.55
CA ASP A 170 6.64 -10.97 12.73
C ASP A 170 7.52 -9.86 13.36
N ASP A 171 6.94 -9.03 14.24
CA ASP A 171 7.61 -7.87 14.85
C ASP A 171 8.69 -8.26 15.88
N GLY A 172 8.67 -9.50 16.38
CA GLY A 172 9.62 -9.99 17.38
C GLY A 172 11.05 -10.22 16.86
N VAL A 173 11.28 -10.15 15.55
CA VAL A 173 12.54 -10.60 14.91
C VAL A 173 13.55 -9.46 14.71
N GLU A 174 13.26 -8.25 15.19
CA GLU A 174 14.17 -7.08 15.20
C GLU A 174 15.57 -7.35 15.80
N GLN A 175 15.77 -8.48 16.49
CA GLN A 175 17.09 -8.93 16.96
C GLN A 175 17.96 -9.65 15.91
N ARG A 176 17.51 -9.86 14.66
CA ARG A 176 18.31 -10.56 13.62
C ARG A 176 19.14 -9.64 12.71
N LYS A 177 19.29 -8.35 13.03
CA LYS A 177 20.05 -7.35 12.23
C LYS A 177 21.53 -7.69 11.93
N HIS A 178 22.08 -8.79 12.47
CA HIS A 178 23.47 -9.20 12.19
C HIS A 178 23.68 -10.67 11.77
N LYS A 179 22.63 -11.46 11.51
CA LYS A 179 22.84 -12.84 11.05
C LYS A 179 22.99 -12.89 9.53
N LYS A 180 24.23 -13.13 9.09
CA LYS A 180 24.66 -13.42 7.71
C LYS A 180 23.60 -14.27 6.99
N ARG A 181 23.26 -13.87 5.75
CA ARG A 181 22.31 -14.55 4.87
C ARG A 181 22.51 -16.07 4.96
N PRO A 182 21.50 -16.85 5.39
CA PRO A 182 21.61 -18.30 5.42
C PRO A 182 21.89 -18.79 4.00
N LYS A 183 22.89 -19.67 3.87
CA LYS A 183 23.23 -20.29 2.59
C LYS A 183 22.07 -21.17 2.15
N LEU A 184 21.73 -21.05 0.87
CA LEU A 184 20.79 -21.84 0.07
C LEU A 184 20.49 -23.24 0.65
N GLY A 185 19.43 -23.32 1.45
CA GLY A 185 18.95 -24.54 2.08
C GLY A 185 17.64 -24.22 2.77
N VAL A 186 16.58 -24.92 2.37
CA VAL A 186 15.20 -24.94 2.90
C VAL A 186 14.82 -23.71 3.75
N ALA A 187 14.00 -22.81 3.18
CA ALA A 187 13.49 -21.66 3.91
C ALA A 187 12.77 -22.14 5.19
N GLU A 188 13.34 -21.82 6.35
CA GLU A 188 12.67 -22.03 7.63
C GLU A 188 11.37 -21.21 7.62
N PRO A 189 10.26 -21.78 8.09
CA PRO A 189 8.99 -21.08 8.10
C PRO A 189 9.11 -19.80 8.92
N THR A 190 8.56 -18.72 8.40
CA THR A 190 8.60 -17.42 9.10
C THR A 190 7.76 -17.50 10.39
N PRO A 191 8.06 -16.70 11.43
CA PRO A 191 7.24 -16.66 12.64
C PRO A 191 5.75 -16.37 12.35
N CYS A 192 5.49 -15.53 11.34
CA CYS A 192 4.15 -15.26 10.82
C CYS A 192 3.48 -16.54 10.27
N GLU A 193 4.18 -17.33 9.43
CA GLU A 193 3.67 -18.61 8.93
C GLU A 193 3.36 -19.60 10.05
N ILE A 194 4.22 -19.68 11.07
CA ILE A 194 3.98 -20.54 12.23
C ILE A 194 2.74 -20.09 13.00
N ALA A 195 2.57 -18.77 13.20
CA ALA A 195 1.38 -18.21 13.86
C ALA A 195 0.11 -18.48 13.07
N LEU A 196 0.16 -18.33 11.74
CA LEU A 196 -0.94 -18.63 10.83
C LEU A 196 -1.34 -20.11 10.90
N LEU A 197 -0.39 -21.04 10.85
CA LEU A 197 -0.64 -22.48 10.97
C LEU A 197 -1.28 -22.82 12.32
N ARG A 198 -0.78 -22.22 13.42
CA ARG A 198 -1.36 -22.39 14.75
C ARG A 198 -2.81 -21.87 14.80
N ALA A 199 -3.08 -20.72 14.19
CA ALA A 199 -4.42 -20.14 14.15
C ALA A 199 -5.40 -21.01 13.33
N LYS A 200 -4.97 -21.55 12.19
CA LYS A 200 -5.76 -22.51 11.39
C LYS A 200 -6.10 -23.79 12.18
N LEU A 201 -5.14 -24.32 12.94
CA LEU A 201 -5.37 -25.51 13.77
C LEU A 201 -6.38 -25.25 14.90
N LYS A 202 -6.36 -24.05 15.49
CA LYS A 202 -7.29 -23.67 16.56
C LYS A 202 -8.70 -23.43 16.02
N ASN A 203 -8.82 -22.81 14.84
CA ASN A 203 -10.10 -22.33 14.32
C ASN A 203 -10.30 -22.75 12.86
N LYS A 204 -11.08 -23.81 12.64
CA LYS A 204 -11.41 -24.29 11.29
C LYS A 204 -12.14 -23.27 10.42
N LYS A 205 -12.93 -22.38 11.05
CA LYS A 205 -13.56 -21.25 10.34
C LYS A 205 -12.54 -20.28 9.75
N LEU A 206 -11.37 -20.10 10.37
CA LEU A 206 -10.30 -19.28 9.82
C LEU A 206 -9.73 -19.89 8.54
N GLU A 207 -9.63 -21.22 8.49
CA GLU A 207 -9.19 -21.94 7.29
C GLU A 207 -10.14 -21.67 6.13
N HIS A 208 -11.46 -21.85 6.33
CA HIS A 208 -12.48 -21.52 5.34
C HIS A 208 -12.48 -20.04 4.94
N PHE A 209 -12.30 -19.13 5.91
CA PHE A 209 -12.16 -17.70 5.64
C PHE A 209 -11.00 -17.40 4.68
N ILE A 210 -9.83 -18.00 4.92
CA ILE A 210 -8.64 -17.80 4.08
C ILE A 210 -8.88 -18.36 2.68
N ASP A 211 -9.47 -19.54 2.57
CA ASP A 211 -9.73 -20.17 1.28
C ASP A 211 -10.70 -19.30 0.45
N LYS A 212 -11.80 -18.83 1.06
CA LYS A 212 -12.75 -17.91 0.43
C LYS A 212 -12.14 -16.55 0.09
N LEU A 213 -11.25 -16.03 0.94
CA LEU A 213 -10.48 -14.80 0.64
C LEU A 213 -9.59 -14.99 -0.61
N LEU A 214 -8.94 -16.14 -0.74
CA LEU A 214 -8.09 -16.46 -1.90
C LEU A 214 -8.90 -16.65 -3.19
N VAL A 215 -10.12 -17.20 -3.10
CA VAL A 215 -11.07 -17.26 -4.22
C VAL A 215 -11.51 -15.85 -4.64
N ILE A 216 -11.88 -14.98 -3.69
CA ILE A 216 -12.27 -13.59 -3.96
C ILE A 216 -11.11 -12.81 -4.62
N ALA A 217 -9.89 -13.01 -4.12
CA ALA A 217 -8.70 -12.42 -4.71
C ALA A 217 -8.39 -12.98 -6.11
N GLY A 218 -9.01 -14.09 -6.53
CA GLY A 218 -8.74 -14.75 -7.81
C GLY A 218 -7.43 -15.55 -7.83
N VAL A 219 -6.91 -15.90 -6.65
CA VAL A 219 -5.73 -16.79 -6.51
C VAL A 219 -6.15 -18.25 -6.67
N LEU A 220 -7.31 -18.60 -6.12
CA LEU A 220 -7.91 -19.92 -6.26
C LEU A 220 -9.11 -19.85 -7.20
N SER A 221 -9.25 -20.89 -8.01
CA SER A 221 -10.45 -21.16 -8.79
C SER A 221 -11.17 -22.34 -8.18
N GLU A 222 -12.49 -22.21 -8.03
CA GLU A 222 -13.34 -23.37 -7.80
C GLU A 222 -13.30 -24.21 -9.07
N ASP A 223 -12.89 -25.47 -8.95
CA ASP A 223 -12.99 -26.42 -10.05
C ASP A 223 -14.48 -26.74 -10.23
N VAL A 224 -15.19 -25.86 -10.93
CA VAL A 224 -16.57 -26.07 -11.34
C VAL A 224 -16.51 -27.10 -12.45
N GLN A 225 -16.39 -28.37 -12.06
CA GLN A 225 -16.76 -29.46 -12.93
C GLN A 225 -18.20 -29.18 -13.39
N PRO A 226 -18.51 -29.21 -14.70
CA PRO A 226 -19.86 -28.99 -15.20
C PRO A 226 -20.74 -30.16 -14.73
N LEU A 227 -21.20 -30.07 -13.48
CA LEU A 227 -22.19 -30.95 -12.91
C LEU A 227 -23.49 -30.64 -13.63
N ASN A 228 -23.93 -31.61 -14.44
CA ASN A 228 -25.23 -31.65 -15.10
C ASN A 228 -26.30 -30.93 -14.27
N ASP A 229 -27.02 -29.98 -14.89
CA ASP A 229 -27.91 -28.95 -14.32
C ASP A 229 -28.94 -29.42 -13.26
N ILE A 230 -29.13 -30.72 -13.07
CA ILE A 230 -30.19 -31.29 -12.23
C ILE A 230 -29.79 -31.34 -10.75
N THR A 231 -28.50 -31.37 -10.42
CA THR A 231 -28.05 -31.52 -9.01
C THR A 231 -27.78 -30.19 -8.29
N GLN A 232 -27.62 -29.08 -9.02
CA GLN A 232 -27.33 -27.76 -8.42
C GLN A 232 -28.51 -27.17 -7.63
N LEU A 233 -29.75 -27.56 -7.94
CA LEU A 233 -30.96 -27.04 -7.29
C LEU A 233 -31.25 -27.62 -5.89
N LEU A 234 -30.53 -28.66 -5.47
CA LEU A 234 -30.72 -29.32 -4.16
C LEU A 234 -29.58 -29.06 -3.16
N ILE A 235 -28.54 -28.33 -3.56
CA ILE A 235 -27.45 -27.91 -2.67
C ILE A 235 -27.68 -26.44 -2.32
N GLU A 236 -28.82 -26.17 -1.69
CA GLU A 236 -29.05 -24.89 -1.04
C GLU A 236 -28.58 -24.96 0.42
N LYS A 237 -27.65 -24.07 0.78
CA LYS A 237 -27.47 -23.42 2.10
C LYS A 237 -26.41 -23.92 3.07
N ASP A 238 -25.61 -24.93 2.73
CA ASP A 238 -24.41 -25.19 3.51
C ASP A 238 -23.22 -24.50 2.85
N ASP A 239 -22.96 -23.25 3.27
CA ASP A 239 -21.82 -22.41 2.86
C ASP A 239 -20.44 -23.08 3.09
N ASP A 240 -20.40 -24.25 3.72
CA ASP A 240 -19.18 -24.95 4.16
C ASP A 240 -18.56 -25.86 3.10
N ASN A 241 -19.25 -26.16 1.99
CA ASN A 241 -18.75 -27.10 0.98
C ASN A 241 -18.07 -26.38 -0.20
N LEU A 242 -16.92 -25.75 0.05
CA LEU A 242 -16.02 -25.35 -1.03
C LEU A 242 -15.50 -26.63 -1.70
N GLY A 243 -15.82 -26.81 -2.98
CA GLY A 243 -15.28 -27.91 -3.78
C GLY A 243 -13.75 -27.89 -3.83
N THR A 244 -13.14 -28.89 -4.47
CA THR A 244 -11.69 -28.95 -4.64
C THR A 244 -11.15 -27.67 -5.25
N LEU A 245 -10.43 -26.87 -4.46
CA LEU A 245 -9.84 -25.62 -4.90
C LEU A 245 -8.53 -25.90 -5.66
N THR A 246 -8.38 -25.27 -6.82
CA THR A 246 -7.16 -25.36 -7.62
C THR A 246 -6.53 -23.97 -7.77
N LEU A 247 -5.20 -23.92 -7.89
CA LEU A 247 -4.50 -22.66 -8.12
C LEU A 247 -4.88 -22.12 -9.50
N ALA A 248 -5.35 -20.87 -9.53
CA ALA A 248 -5.65 -20.20 -10.78
C ALA A 248 -4.37 -20.10 -11.64
N PRO A 249 -4.43 -20.32 -12.97
CA PRO A 249 -3.27 -20.15 -13.83
C PRO A 249 -2.70 -18.74 -13.68
N ILE A 250 -1.44 -18.63 -13.27
CA ILE A 250 -0.74 -17.35 -13.23
C ILE A 250 -0.56 -16.90 -14.67
N ILE A 251 -1.38 -15.93 -15.11
CA ILE A 251 -1.22 -15.27 -16.39
C ILE A 251 0.06 -14.47 -16.31
N LYS A 252 1.19 -15.10 -16.68
CA LYS A 252 2.44 -14.39 -16.89
C LYS A 252 2.18 -13.44 -18.03
N LYS A 253 1.96 -12.16 -17.71
CA LYS A 253 1.93 -11.08 -18.70
C LYS A 253 3.26 -11.19 -19.43
N ARG A 254 3.25 -11.77 -20.63
CA ARG A 254 4.43 -11.77 -21.50
C ARG A 254 4.83 -10.30 -21.56
N ARG A 255 6.02 -10.00 -21.07
CA ARG A 255 6.65 -8.71 -21.34
C ARG A 255 6.70 -8.68 -22.87
N ASN A 256 5.77 -7.97 -23.48
CA ASN A 256 5.81 -7.76 -24.91
C ASN A 256 7.14 -7.04 -25.15
N ASP A 257 8.04 -7.70 -25.87
CA ASP A 257 9.32 -7.15 -26.36
C ASP A 257 9.08 -6.05 -27.43
N GLU A 258 8.01 -5.27 -27.29
CA GLU A 258 7.52 -4.28 -28.27
C GLU A 258 8.01 -2.86 -27.95
N ASP A 259 8.87 -2.67 -26.93
CA ASP A 259 9.58 -1.39 -26.71
C ASP A 259 10.88 -1.30 -27.54
N LEU A 260 10.99 -2.04 -28.64
CA LEU A 260 11.82 -1.66 -29.80
C LEU A 260 11.06 -0.60 -30.62
N CYS A 261 10.82 0.55 -30.00
CA CYS A 261 10.46 1.74 -30.75
C CYS A 261 11.70 2.23 -31.50
N ASP A 262 11.71 1.97 -32.81
CA ASP A 262 12.54 2.63 -33.80
C ASP A 262 12.69 4.12 -33.46
N SER A 263 13.91 4.52 -33.14
CA SER A 263 14.33 5.91 -33.18
C SER A 263 15.02 6.16 -34.53
N GLU A 264 14.27 5.98 -35.62
CA GLU A 264 14.56 6.67 -36.87
C GLU A 264 14.15 8.15 -36.72
N VAL A 265 15.08 8.97 -36.24
CA VAL A 265 15.00 10.43 -36.41
C VAL A 265 16.33 10.95 -36.93
N ALA A 266 16.33 11.10 -38.25
CA ALA A 266 16.91 12.19 -39.02
C ALA A 266 18.30 12.69 -38.60
N ALA A 267 19.28 12.32 -39.42
CA ALA A 267 20.41 13.17 -39.71
C ALA A 267 19.92 14.57 -40.14
N ASN A 268 20.17 15.58 -39.31
CA ASN A 268 20.22 16.96 -39.75
C ASN A 268 21.35 17.69 -39.01
N SER A 269 22.39 17.98 -39.80
CA SER A 269 23.09 19.25 -39.88
C SER A 269 23.45 19.93 -38.55
N SER A 270 24.69 19.79 -38.07
CA SER A 270 25.76 20.77 -38.30
C SER A 270 25.33 22.24 -38.14
N GLN A 271 25.70 22.85 -37.02
CA GLN A 271 26.41 24.12 -37.00
C GLN A 271 27.02 24.40 -35.62
N ASP A 272 28.34 24.50 -35.63
CA ASP A 272 29.18 25.01 -34.56
C ASP A 272 28.84 26.48 -34.27
N GLU A 273 28.69 26.85 -33.01
CA GLU A 273 28.91 28.23 -32.57
C GLU A 273 29.58 28.18 -31.19
N GLU A 274 30.88 28.43 -31.21
CA GLU A 274 31.70 28.72 -30.05
C GLU A 274 31.22 30.03 -29.43
N SER A 275 30.78 30.01 -28.17
CA SER A 275 30.70 31.23 -27.38
C SER A 275 31.57 31.09 -26.13
N ASN A 276 32.80 31.56 -26.30
CA ASN A 276 33.67 32.04 -25.24
C ASN A 276 32.92 32.99 -24.30
N THR A 277 32.88 32.67 -23.01
CA THR A 277 32.78 33.69 -21.96
C THR A 277 33.87 33.44 -20.94
N SER A 278 35.06 33.92 -21.29
CA SER A 278 36.01 34.44 -20.31
C SER A 278 35.37 35.69 -19.70
N ASN A 279 35.17 35.72 -18.39
CA ASN A 279 35.29 37.00 -17.71
C ASN A 279 35.87 36.84 -16.31
N SER A 280 36.91 37.63 -16.12
CA SER A 280 37.84 37.70 -15.01
C SER A 280 37.36 38.73 -13.98
N ASN A 281 38.06 38.77 -12.84
CA ASN A 281 38.16 39.89 -11.87
C ASN A 281 37.02 39.99 -10.85
N ALA A 282 37.23 40.32 -9.56
CA ALA A 282 38.37 40.77 -8.75
C ALA A 282 38.03 40.38 -7.28
N SER A 283 38.93 39.93 -6.40
CA SER A 283 39.94 40.69 -5.62
C SER A 283 39.40 41.97 -4.94
N LEU A 284 39.15 41.93 -3.63
CA LEU A 284 39.25 43.05 -2.66
C LEU A 284 39.10 42.49 -1.23
N GLU A 285 40.20 42.20 -0.54
CA GLU A 285 40.83 42.97 0.57
C GLU A 285 40.13 42.90 1.94
N ASP A 286 40.95 42.50 2.91
CA ASP A 286 41.08 42.92 4.32
C ASP A 286 39.96 43.78 4.95
N PHE A 287 39.44 43.31 6.09
CA PHE A 287 39.59 43.90 7.43
C PHE A 287 39.08 42.93 8.51
#